data_AF-A0A7D8D2X3-F1
#
_entry.id   AF-A0A7D8D2X3-F1
#
_cell.length_a   1.000
_cell.length_b   1.000
_cell.length_c   1.000
_cell.angle_alpha   90.00
_cell.angle_beta   90.00
_cell.angle_gamma   90.00
#
_symmetry.space_group_name_H-M   'P 1'
#
loop_
_entity.id
_entity.type
_entity.pdbx_description
1 polymer ?
#
loop_
_entity_poly.entity_id
_entity_poly.type
_entity_poly.pdbx_seq_one_letter_code
_entity_poly.pdbx_strand_id
1 'polypeptide(L)'
;MNEFFKKHLPMLKYDNLVSVTIDKLTNELTGFIKLTDDKEVKQILPREECLKKALQFLEQVIPDITQYLRLWEEREEAEDGIERFIFSVYINDIPAEYNQFMININTENGAVMHYSGESSKFIKELLTYETTPKVTKEEALEIYRDAIRVKLEWSIDHDVEETVYQLLYKQITGENYNEFFDGSREIRYIDAHTGEKIWSK
;
A
#
# COMPACT_ATOMS: atom_id res chain seq x y z
N MET A 1 -24.30 -5.42 -6.73
CA MET A 1 -23.62 -4.14 -6.99
C MET A 1 -24.62 -2.99 -6.85
N ASN A 2 -24.34 -2.01 -5.98
CA ASN A 2 -25.29 -0.97 -5.54
C ASN A 2 -25.68 -0.01 -6.69
N GLU A 3 -26.97 0.34 -6.82
CA GLU A 3 -27.52 1.26 -7.85
C GLU A 3 -26.80 2.63 -7.86
N PHE A 4 -26.26 3.04 -6.71
CA PHE A 4 -25.40 4.22 -6.58
C PHE A 4 -24.20 4.20 -7.54
N PHE A 5 -23.46 3.09 -7.61
CA PHE A 5 -22.26 3.00 -8.45
C PHE A 5 -22.60 2.96 -9.93
N LYS A 6 -23.70 2.29 -10.32
CA LYS A 6 -24.15 2.25 -11.73
C LYS A 6 -24.48 3.64 -12.27
N LYS A 7 -25.02 4.52 -11.43
CA LYS A 7 -25.34 5.90 -11.79
C LYS A 7 -24.10 6.77 -12.03
N HIS A 8 -23.02 6.54 -11.28
CA HIS A 8 -21.82 7.38 -11.30
C HIS A 8 -20.65 6.81 -12.11
N LEU A 9 -20.68 5.52 -12.43
CA LEU A 9 -19.70 4.83 -13.26
C LEU A 9 -20.40 4.23 -14.48
N PRO A 10 -20.50 4.98 -15.61
CA PRO A 10 -21.25 4.56 -16.79
C PRO A 10 -20.79 3.23 -17.39
N MET A 11 -19.57 2.78 -17.08
CA MET A 11 -19.03 1.49 -17.49
C MET A 11 -19.68 0.29 -16.78
N LEU A 12 -20.29 0.50 -15.61
CA LEU A 12 -20.99 -0.55 -14.86
C LEU A 12 -22.40 -0.87 -15.41
N LYS A 13 -22.79 -0.22 -16.52
CA LYS A 13 -24.01 -0.58 -17.27
C LYS A 13 -23.81 -1.80 -18.19
N TYR A 14 -22.57 -2.24 -18.38
CA TYR A 14 -22.24 -3.40 -19.20
C TYR A 14 -22.11 -4.62 -18.30
N ASP A 15 -22.80 -5.71 -18.66
CA ASP A 15 -22.77 -6.97 -17.90
C ASP A 15 -21.41 -7.70 -18.00
N ASN A 16 -20.63 -7.37 -19.04
CA ASN A 16 -19.27 -7.84 -19.22
C ASN A 16 -18.35 -6.64 -19.48
N LEU A 17 -17.49 -6.31 -18.53
CA LEU A 17 -16.53 -5.23 -18.63
C LEU A 17 -15.11 -5.78 -18.48
N VAL A 18 -14.26 -5.44 -19.45
CA VAL A 18 -12.81 -5.60 -19.34
C VAL A 18 -12.18 -4.23 -19.46
N SER A 19 -11.44 -3.83 -18.43
CA SER A 19 -10.63 -2.62 -18.42
C SER A 19 -9.15 -3.00 -18.36
N VAL A 20 -8.33 -2.35 -19.19
CA VAL A 20 -6.89 -2.57 -19.27
C VAL A 20 -6.21 -1.21 -19.22
N THR A 21 -5.28 -1.05 -18.30
CA THR A 21 -4.44 0.15 -18.12
C THR A 21 -3.00 -0.23 -18.37
N ILE A 22 -2.33 0.52 -19.24
CA ILE A 22 -0.97 0.27 -19.68
C ILE A 22 -0.15 1.53 -19.41
N ASP A 23 1.05 1.37 -18.85
CA ASP A 23 2.01 2.47 -18.77
C ASP A 23 2.45 2.88 -20.17
N LYS A 24 2.31 4.16 -20.49
CA LYS A 24 2.57 4.67 -21.85
C LYS A 24 4.04 4.56 -22.25
N LEU A 25 4.97 4.61 -21.31
CA LEU A 25 6.40 4.66 -21.58
C LEU A 25 6.99 3.25 -21.69
N THR A 26 6.58 2.33 -20.82
CA THR A 26 7.12 0.97 -20.79
C THR A 26 6.25 -0.04 -21.53
N ASN A 27 5.01 0.32 -21.86
CA ASN A 27 4.01 -0.57 -22.42
C ASN A 27 3.70 -1.78 -21.51
N GLU A 28 3.97 -1.66 -20.21
CA GLU A 28 3.66 -2.67 -19.20
C GLU A 28 2.22 -2.51 -18.73
N LEU A 29 1.56 -3.63 -18.43
CA LEU A 29 0.26 -3.61 -17.79
C LEU A 29 0.40 -3.06 -16.37
N THR A 30 -0.40 -2.05 -16.01
CA THR A 30 -0.46 -1.49 -14.65
C THR A 30 -1.83 -1.66 -14.01
N GLY A 31 -2.85 -1.93 -14.82
CA GLY A 31 -4.20 -2.18 -14.32
C GLY A 31 -4.96 -3.14 -15.22
N PHE A 32 -5.70 -4.05 -14.61
CA PHE A 32 -6.63 -4.94 -15.30
C PHE A 32 -7.83 -5.19 -14.41
N ILE A 33 -9.03 -5.07 -14.97
CA ILE A 33 -10.28 -5.38 -14.28
C ILE A 33 -11.15 -6.18 -15.24
N LYS A 34 -11.59 -7.35 -14.81
CA LYS A 34 -12.60 -8.16 -15.48
C LYS A 34 -13.81 -8.29 -14.56
N LEU A 35 -14.94 -7.72 -14.98
CA LEU A 35 -16.23 -7.89 -14.35
C LEU A 35 -17.10 -8.68 -15.34
N THR A 36 -17.16 -9.99 -15.16
CA THR A 36 -18.00 -10.90 -15.94
C THR A 36 -18.67 -11.90 -15.00
N ASP A 37 -19.91 -12.31 -15.32
CA ASP A 37 -20.62 -13.40 -14.64
C ASP A 37 -20.08 -14.76 -15.15
N ASP A 38 -18.83 -15.08 -14.83
CA ASP A 38 -18.24 -16.39 -15.16
C ASP A 38 -18.73 -17.45 -14.17
N LYS A 39 -20.01 -17.79 -14.19
CA LYS A 39 -20.59 -18.84 -13.33
C LYS A 39 -20.50 -20.20 -14.02
N GLU A 40 -19.30 -20.77 -14.06
CA GLU A 40 -19.12 -22.19 -14.38
C GLU A 40 -18.53 -22.92 -13.18
N VAL A 41 -19.39 -23.53 -12.37
CA VAL A 41 -18.94 -24.25 -11.17
C VAL A 41 -18.17 -25.49 -11.60
N LYS A 42 -16.84 -25.43 -11.44
CA LYS A 42 -15.94 -26.58 -11.37
C LYS A 42 -14.90 -26.26 -10.31
N GLN A 43 -14.89 -27.02 -9.22
CA GLN A 43 -13.83 -27.12 -8.21
C GLN A 43 -13.14 -25.81 -7.76
N ILE A 44 -13.33 -25.45 -6.50
CA ILE A 44 -12.60 -24.33 -5.87
C ILE A 44 -11.12 -24.69 -5.72
N LEU A 45 -10.25 -23.90 -6.32
CA LEU A 45 -8.80 -23.99 -6.20
C LEU A 45 -8.36 -23.60 -4.78
N PRO A 46 -7.39 -24.32 -4.19
CA PRO A 46 -6.81 -23.92 -2.92
C PRO A 46 -6.00 -22.63 -3.08
N ARG A 47 -5.88 -21.86 -2.00
CA ARG A 47 -5.16 -20.57 -1.98
C ARG A 47 -3.73 -20.68 -2.52
N GLU A 48 -3.02 -21.77 -2.22
CA GLU A 48 -1.65 -21.99 -2.73
C GLU A 48 -1.58 -22.08 -4.26
N GLU A 49 -2.58 -22.71 -4.88
CA GLU A 49 -2.68 -22.75 -6.35
C GLU A 49 -3.04 -21.39 -6.93
N CYS A 50 -3.95 -20.64 -6.28
CA CYS A 50 -4.26 -19.25 -6.64
C CYS A 50 -3.01 -18.35 -6.52
N LEU A 51 -2.23 -18.51 -5.45
CA LEU A 51 -0.98 -17.77 -5.25
C LEU A 51 0.03 -18.07 -6.35
N LYS A 52 0.20 -19.35 -6.71
CA LYS A 52 1.07 -19.75 -7.83
C LYS A 52 0.64 -19.10 -9.13
N LYS A 53 -0.66 -19.08 -9.43
CA LYS A 53 -1.21 -18.41 -10.63
C LYS A 53 -0.99 -16.90 -10.59
N ALA A 54 -1.17 -16.27 -9.43
CA ALA A 54 -0.90 -14.85 -9.24
C ALA A 54 0.57 -14.51 -9.53
N LEU A 55 1.52 -15.26 -8.97
CA LEU A 55 2.95 -15.08 -9.20
C LEU A 55 3.32 -15.31 -10.68
N GLN A 56 2.75 -16.34 -11.31
CA GLN A 56 2.95 -16.60 -12.74
C GLN A 56 2.47 -15.45 -13.62
N PHE A 57 1.31 -14.88 -13.29
CA PHE A 57 0.80 -13.71 -14.00
C PHE A 57 1.73 -12.50 -13.83
N LEU A 58 2.18 -12.23 -12.60
CA LEU A 58 3.09 -11.12 -12.32
C LEU A 58 4.39 -11.25 -13.11
N GLU A 59 4.96 -12.45 -13.20
CA GLU A 59 6.15 -12.71 -14.00
C GLU A 59 5.96 -12.54 -15.52
N GLN A 60 4.74 -12.74 -16.01
CA GLN A 60 4.41 -12.44 -17.40
C GLN A 60 4.30 -10.94 -17.67
N VAL A 61 3.86 -10.16 -16.68
CA VAL A 61 3.68 -8.72 -16.78
C VAL A 61 5.01 -7.99 -16.64
N ILE A 62 5.80 -8.34 -15.63
CA ILE A 62 7.14 -7.81 -15.38
C ILE A 62 8.07 -9.00 -15.11
N PRO A 63 9.00 -9.31 -16.03
CA PRO A 63 9.98 -10.37 -15.81
C PRO A 63 10.84 -10.13 -14.57
N ASP A 64 11.10 -11.21 -13.84
CA ASP A 64 11.85 -11.30 -12.60
C ASP A 64 11.26 -10.46 -11.45
N ILE A 65 9.99 -10.07 -11.51
CA ILE A 65 9.38 -9.24 -10.47
C ILE A 65 9.35 -9.92 -9.11
N THR A 66 9.20 -11.25 -9.08
CA THR A 66 9.01 -12.00 -7.83
C THR A 66 10.21 -11.93 -6.88
N GLN A 67 11.40 -11.62 -7.39
CA GLN A 67 12.59 -11.39 -6.54
C GLN A 67 12.44 -10.16 -5.63
N TYR A 68 11.56 -9.23 -5.99
CA TYR A 68 11.31 -7.99 -5.25
C TYR A 68 10.03 -8.05 -4.41
N LEU A 69 9.24 -9.11 -4.50
CA LEU A 69 7.92 -9.17 -3.87
C LEU A 69 7.96 -9.86 -2.52
N ARG A 70 7.24 -9.28 -1.55
CA ARG A 70 6.90 -9.94 -0.28
C ARG A 70 5.39 -9.95 -0.13
N LEU A 71 4.82 -11.13 0.05
CA LEU A 71 3.37 -11.29 0.25
C LEU A 71 2.99 -10.67 1.60
N TRP A 72 1.95 -9.83 1.60
CA TRP A 72 1.34 -9.35 2.83
C TRP A 72 0.50 -10.48 3.45
N GLU A 73 0.85 -10.88 4.68
CA GLU A 73 0.23 -12.02 5.36
C GLU A 73 -1.17 -11.72 5.89
N GLU A 74 -1.47 -10.43 6.14
CA GLU A 74 -2.76 -10.02 6.67
C GLU A 74 -3.86 -10.25 5.61
N ARG A 75 -4.86 -11.02 6.00
CA ARG A 75 -5.93 -11.47 5.12
C ARG A 75 -7.21 -10.71 5.45
N GLU A 76 -7.69 -9.93 4.50
CA GLU A 76 -9.09 -9.50 4.50
C GLU A 76 -10.00 -10.71 4.27
N GLU A 77 -11.21 -10.68 4.83
CA GLU A 77 -12.20 -11.72 4.58
C GLU A 77 -12.37 -11.93 3.07
N ALA A 78 -12.15 -13.17 2.62
CA ALA A 78 -12.26 -13.49 1.20
C ALA A 78 -13.72 -13.33 0.78
N GLU A 79 -13.95 -12.57 -0.29
CA GLU A 79 -15.22 -12.60 -1.00
C GLU A 79 -15.41 -13.99 -1.61
N ASP A 80 -16.64 -14.51 -1.60
CA ASP A 80 -16.94 -15.85 -2.11
C ASP A 80 -16.37 -16.04 -3.52
N GLY A 81 -15.50 -17.04 -3.67
CA GLY A 81 -14.90 -17.40 -4.96
C GLY A 81 -13.72 -16.54 -5.42
N ILE A 82 -13.21 -15.62 -4.58
CA ILE A 82 -12.11 -14.71 -4.94
C ILE A 82 -10.99 -14.77 -3.89
N GLU A 83 -9.77 -15.10 -4.33
CA GLU A 83 -8.57 -14.98 -3.50
C GLU A 83 -7.81 -13.69 -3.86
N ARG A 84 -7.58 -12.86 -2.84
CA ARG A 84 -6.83 -11.60 -2.94
C ARG A 84 -5.41 -11.78 -2.41
N PHE A 85 -4.45 -11.25 -3.16
CA PHE A 85 -3.05 -11.18 -2.77
C PHE A 85 -2.56 -9.75 -2.94
N ILE A 86 -1.85 -9.26 -1.92
CA ILE A 86 -1.18 -7.97 -1.93
C ILE A 86 0.30 -8.24 -1.72
N PHE A 87 1.14 -7.72 -2.62
CA PHE A 87 2.58 -7.86 -2.56
C PHE A 87 3.22 -6.50 -2.35
N SER A 88 3.99 -6.36 -1.28
CA SER A 88 4.86 -5.21 -1.05
C SER A 88 6.16 -5.38 -1.83
N VAL A 89 6.72 -4.27 -2.31
CA VAL A 89 7.96 -4.28 -3.09
C VAL A 89 9.15 -3.95 -2.19
N TYR A 90 10.20 -4.76 -2.29
CA TYR A 90 11.47 -4.61 -1.59
C TYR A 90 12.62 -4.61 -2.59
N ILE A 91 13.52 -3.63 -2.47
CA ILE A 91 14.71 -3.49 -3.32
C ILE A 91 15.91 -3.39 -2.40
N ASN A 92 16.90 -4.26 -2.57
CA ASN A 92 18.04 -4.38 -1.65
C ASN A 92 17.59 -4.54 -0.19
N ASP A 93 16.53 -5.32 0.04
CA ASP A 93 15.88 -5.54 1.35
C ASP A 93 15.24 -4.31 2.00
N ILE A 94 15.13 -3.19 1.28
CA ILE A 94 14.49 -1.95 1.73
C ILE A 94 13.08 -1.87 1.12
N PRO A 95 12.02 -1.67 1.93
CA PRO A 95 10.66 -1.52 1.41
C PRO A 95 10.52 -0.23 0.60
N ALA A 96 9.92 -0.33 -0.59
CA ALA A 96 9.52 0.83 -1.38
C ALA A 96 8.13 1.31 -0.90
N GLU A 97 8.08 2.48 -0.26
CA GLU A 97 6.87 3.01 0.36
C GLU A 97 5.75 3.16 -0.68
N TYR A 98 4.55 2.67 -0.35
CA TYR A 98 3.35 2.69 -1.21
C TYR A 98 3.44 1.93 -2.54
N ASN A 99 4.55 1.25 -2.84
CA ASN A 99 4.65 0.40 -4.03
C ASN A 99 4.16 -1.01 -3.72
N GLN A 100 2.95 -1.32 -4.21
CA GLN A 100 2.30 -2.61 -4.01
C GLN A 100 1.70 -3.15 -5.31
N PHE A 101 1.69 -4.47 -5.43
CA PHE A 101 0.95 -5.17 -6.48
C PHE A 101 -0.22 -5.91 -5.85
N MET A 102 -1.43 -5.63 -6.34
CA MET A 102 -2.66 -6.28 -5.89
C MET A 102 -3.20 -7.15 -7.01
N ILE A 103 -3.56 -8.39 -6.69
CA ILE A 103 -4.12 -9.33 -7.65
C ILE A 103 -5.24 -10.15 -7.02
N ASN A 104 -6.36 -10.23 -7.74
CA ASN A 104 -7.49 -11.07 -7.37
C ASN A 104 -7.60 -12.21 -8.38
N ILE A 105 -7.67 -13.43 -7.85
CA ILE A 105 -7.81 -14.67 -8.62
C ILE A 105 -9.20 -15.24 -8.36
N ASN A 106 -9.94 -15.55 -9.43
CA ASN A 106 -11.15 -16.34 -9.34
C ASN A 106 -10.78 -17.76 -8.94
N THR A 107 -11.31 -18.27 -7.83
CA THR A 107 -10.94 -19.59 -7.31
C THR A 107 -11.55 -20.74 -8.10
N GLU A 108 -12.61 -20.52 -8.90
CA GLU A 108 -13.26 -21.57 -9.67
C GLU A 108 -12.47 -21.93 -10.95
N ASN A 109 -11.87 -20.93 -11.59
CA ASN A 109 -11.16 -21.14 -12.87
C ASN A 109 -9.69 -20.69 -12.85
N GLY A 110 -9.25 -20.03 -11.79
CA GLY A 110 -7.89 -19.51 -11.64
C GLY A 110 -7.57 -18.33 -12.56
N ALA A 111 -8.58 -17.66 -13.12
CA ALA A 111 -8.39 -16.48 -13.95
C ALA A 111 -8.09 -15.26 -13.07
N VAL A 112 -7.27 -14.35 -13.61
CA VAL A 112 -7.07 -13.02 -13.02
C VAL A 112 -8.34 -12.22 -13.24
N MET A 113 -8.92 -11.71 -12.15
CA MET A 113 -10.10 -10.85 -12.17
C MET A 113 -9.74 -9.39 -12.00
N HIS A 114 -8.72 -9.12 -11.20
CA HIS A 114 -8.23 -7.78 -10.94
C HIS A 114 -6.71 -7.82 -10.82
N TYR A 115 -6.05 -6.82 -11.39
CA TYR A 115 -4.65 -6.54 -11.15
C TYR A 115 -4.47 -5.02 -11.08
N SER A 116 -3.72 -4.58 -10.08
CA SER A 116 -3.27 -3.20 -9.94
C SER A 116 -1.81 -3.24 -9.53
N GLY A 117 -0.97 -2.47 -10.22
CA GLY A 117 0.46 -2.43 -9.96
C GLY A 117 1.10 -1.23 -10.63
N GLU A 118 2.42 -1.19 -10.55
CA GLU A 118 3.25 -0.12 -11.10
C GLU A 118 4.16 -0.68 -12.19
N SER A 119 4.62 0.19 -13.09
CA SER A 119 5.62 -0.17 -14.09
C SER A 119 6.95 -0.58 -13.45
N SER A 120 7.70 -1.49 -14.06
CA SER A 120 9.06 -1.86 -13.62
C SER A 120 10.06 -0.69 -13.62
N LYS A 121 9.70 0.46 -14.20
CA LYS A 121 10.53 1.66 -14.26
C LYS A 121 11.01 2.11 -12.88
N PHE A 122 10.13 2.15 -11.86
CA PHE A 122 10.54 2.61 -10.53
C PHE A 122 11.55 1.64 -9.90
N ILE A 123 11.41 0.33 -10.13
CA ILE A 123 12.37 -0.68 -9.65
C ILE A 123 13.74 -0.43 -10.26
N LYS A 124 13.79 -0.26 -11.59
CA LYS A 124 15.03 0.04 -12.32
C LYS A 124 15.68 1.32 -11.83
N GLU A 125 14.89 2.34 -11.52
CA GLU A 125 15.38 3.61 -10.97
C GLU A 125 15.96 3.44 -9.56
N LEU A 126 15.23 2.80 -8.65
CA LEU A 126 15.66 2.58 -7.27
C LEU A 126 16.92 1.71 -7.18
N LEU A 127 17.11 0.76 -8.10
CA LEU A 127 18.34 -0.03 -8.20
C LEU A 127 19.59 0.81 -8.54
N THR A 128 19.43 2.04 -9.05
CA THR A 128 20.55 2.95 -9.34
C THR A 128 20.97 3.82 -8.16
N TYR A 129 20.16 3.90 -7.12
CA TYR A 129 20.44 4.75 -5.96
C TYR A 129 21.39 4.09 -4.96
N GLU A 130 22.20 4.91 -4.29
CA GLU A 130 23.01 4.49 -3.16
C GLU A 130 22.07 4.09 -2.01
N THR A 131 22.18 2.84 -1.54
CA THR A 131 21.35 2.30 -0.45
C THR A 131 22.08 2.21 0.87
N THR A 132 23.36 2.59 0.92
CA THR A 132 24.14 2.59 2.16
C THR A 132 23.88 3.90 2.90
N PRO A 133 23.17 3.88 4.05
CA PRO A 133 22.89 5.10 4.78
C PRO A 133 24.19 5.63 5.42
N LYS A 134 24.35 6.96 5.45
CA LYS A 134 25.46 7.62 6.19
C LYS A 134 25.10 7.88 7.64
N VAL A 135 23.80 7.96 7.92
CA VAL A 135 23.23 8.06 9.25
C VAL A 135 22.68 6.68 9.63
N THR A 136 23.23 6.11 10.69
CA THR A 136 22.78 4.82 11.21
C THR A 136 21.36 4.91 11.78
N LYS A 137 20.70 3.76 11.94
CA LYS A 137 19.39 3.68 12.58
C LYS A 137 19.41 4.26 14.00
N GLU A 138 20.49 4.01 14.73
CA GLU A 138 20.70 4.49 16.09
C GLU A 138 20.85 6.01 16.14
N GLU A 139 21.65 6.59 15.24
CA GLU A 139 21.79 8.05 15.13
C GLU A 139 20.46 8.71 14.73
N ALA A 140 19.71 8.14 13.78
CA ALA A 140 18.38 8.63 13.42
C ALA A 140 17.41 8.60 14.61
N LEU A 141 17.47 7.54 15.44
CA LEU A 141 16.64 7.41 16.64
C LEU A 141 16.98 8.48 17.69
N GLU A 142 18.25 8.80 17.88
CA GLU A 142 18.66 9.89 18.78
C GLU A 142 18.19 11.26 18.25
N ILE A 143 18.27 11.51 16.95
CA ILE A 143 17.74 12.75 16.34
C ILE A 143 16.22 12.89 16.61
N TYR A 144 15.45 11.80 16.49
CA TYR A 144 14.03 11.81 16.85
C TYR A 144 13.83 12.15 18.33
N ARG A 145 14.55 11.47 19.24
CA ARG A 145 14.44 11.69 20.69
C ARG A 145 14.78 13.12 21.09
N ASP A 146 15.84 13.68 20.51
CA ASP A 146 16.30 15.04 20.78
C ASP A 146 15.31 16.11 20.33
N ALA A 147 14.50 15.82 19.32
CA ALA A 147 13.53 16.76 18.78
C ALA A 147 12.11 16.60 19.36
N ILE A 148 11.75 15.40 19.81
CA ILE A 148 10.44 15.14 20.43
C ILE A 148 10.37 15.84 21.78
N ARG A 149 9.28 16.58 21.98
CA ARG A 149 8.86 17.10 23.28
C ARG A 149 7.46 16.56 23.56
N VAL A 150 7.05 16.57 24.82
CA VAL A 150 5.71 16.12 25.21
C VAL A 150 5.06 17.12 26.13
N LYS A 151 3.75 17.29 25.99
CA LYS A 151 2.90 18.04 26.92
C LYS A 151 1.77 17.15 27.42
N LEU A 152 1.38 17.36 28.67
CA LEU A 152 0.24 16.67 29.26
C LEU A 152 -1.07 17.39 28.84
N GLU A 153 -2.05 16.64 28.32
CA GLU A 153 -3.30 17.19 27.81
C GLU A 153 -4.48 16.24 28.09
N TRP A 154 -5.68 16.79 28.31
CA TRP A 154 -6.92 16.02 28.33
C TRP A 154 -7.43 15.84 26.89
N SER A 155 -7.62 14.61 26.44
CA SER A 155 -8.20 14.27 25.14
C SER A 155 -9.54 13.59 25.30
N ILE A 156 -10.43 13.78 24.33
CA ILE A 156 -11.66 12.98 24.21
C ILE A 156 -11.28 11.64 23.58
N ASP A 157 -11.80 10.56 24.15
CA ASP A 157 -11.73 9.23 23.55
C ASP A 157 -12.78 9.14 22.43
N HIS A 158 -12.32 8.93 21.19
CA HIS A 158 -13.17 8.87 20.00
C HIS A 158 -13.63 7.45 19.66
N ASP A 159 -13.14 6.43 20.37
CA ASP A 159 -13.45 5.02 20.12
C ASP A 159 -14.68 4.53 20.92
N VAL A 160 -15.24 5.40 21.77
CA VAL A 160 -16.41 5.12 22.61
C VAL A 160 -17.57 6.07 22.29
N GLU A 161 -18.80 5.58 22.43
CA GLU A 161 -20.00 6.39 22.16
C GLU A 161 -20.21 7.52 23.20
N GLU A 162 -19.78 7.29 24.44
CA GLU A 162 -19.91 8.27 25.53
C GLU A 162 -18.71 9.22 25.55
N THR A 163 -18.92 10.49 25.92
CA THR A 163 -17.79 11.44 26.07
C THR A 163 -16.95 11.09 27.30
N VAL A 164 -15.85 10.38 27.07
CA VAL A 164 -14.84 10.05 28.08
C VAL A 164 -13.59 10.89 27.85
N TYR A 165 -13.09 11.51 28.92
CA TYR A 165 -11.83 12.25 28.90
C TYR A 165 -10.69 11.37 29.39
N GLN A 166 -9.56 11.39 28.67
CA GLN A 166 -8.33 10.68 29.02
C GLN A 166 -7.17 11.67 29.18
N LEU A 167 -6.28 11.41 30.13
CA LEU A 167 -5.08 12.21 30.36
C LEU A 167 -3.92 11.60 29.58
N LEU A 168 -3.45 12.29 28.53
CA LEU A 168 -2.46 11.77 27.59
C LEU A 168 -1.25 12.71 27.49
N TYR A 169 -0.08 12.15 27.18
CA TYR A 169 1.05 12.93 26.69
C TYR A 169 0.92 13.08 25.17
N LYS A 170 0.67 14.31 24.69
CA LYS A 170 0.68 14.63 23.27
C LYS A 170 2.10 15.02 22.85
N GLN A 171 2.56 14.46 21.74
CA GLN A 171 3.81 14.89 21.10
C GLN A 171 3.69 16.35 20.67
N ILE A 172 4.76 17.11 20.92
CA ILE A 172 4.97 18.45 20.40
C ILE A 172 6.39 18.54 19.85
N THR A 173 6.64 19.50 18.97
CA THR A 173 7.96 19.68 18.36
C THR A 173 8.57 21.01 18.77
N GLY A 174 9.91 21.04 18.84
CA GLY A 174 10.65 22.13 19.46
C GLY A 174 10.66 23.45 18.68
N GLU A 175 10.27 23.48 17.40
CA GLU A 175 10.53 24.64 16.53
C GLU A 175 9.42 25.70 16.47
N ASN A 176 8.26 25.52 17.11
CA ASN A 176 7.23 26.58 17.21
C ASN A 176 6.39 26.47 18.50
N TYR A 177 7.00 26.79 19.65
CA TYR A 177 6.33 26.75 20.96
C TYR A 177 5.35 27.92 21.21
N ASN A 178 5.08 28.78 20.21
CA ASN A 178 4.39 30.06 20.42
C ASN A 178 2.98 30.18 19.82
N GLU A 179 2.40 29.13 19.26
CA GLU A 179 1.02 29.20 18.75
C GLU A 179 0.08 28.30 19.55
N PHE A 180 -0.92 28.95 20.17
CA PHE A 180 -1.98 28.35 20.99
C PHE A 180 -2.96 27.45 20.20
N PHE A 181 -2.71 27.23 18.92
CA PHE A 181 -3.50 26.41 18.01
C PHE A 181 -2.59 25.47 17.25
N ASP A 182 -2.78 24.15 17.44
CA ASP A 182 -2.51 22.95 16.62
C ASP A 182 -1.48 22.99 15.45
N GLY A 183 -0.52 23.91 15.46
CA GLY A 183 0.44 24.18 14.37
C GLY A 183 1.80 23.53 14.59
N SER A 184 1.93 22.60 15.54
CA SER A 184 3.17 21.87 15.74
C SER A 184 3.36 20.89 14.58
N ARG A 185 4.27 21.21 13.66
CA ARG A 185 4.70 20.27 12.62
C ARG A 185 5.46 19.13 13.28
N GLU A 186 5.06 17.90 13.00
CA GLU A 186 5.75 16.72 13.48
C GLU A 186 6.94 16.42 12.57
N ILE A 187 8.02 15.86 13.11
CA ILE A 187 9.06 15.29 12.25
C ILE A 187 8.44 14.08 11.56
N ARG A 188 8.39 14.12 10.24
CA ARG A 188 7.86 13.04 9.43
C ARG A 188 8.94 12.01 9.12
N TYR A 189 10.13 12.47 8.74
CA TYR A 189 11.26 11.59 8.38
C TYR A 189 12.62 12.21 8.77
N ILE A 190 13.67 11.37 8.81
CA ILE A 190 15.07 11.80 8.88
C ILE A 190 15.75 11.35 7.58
N ASP A 191 16.46 12.26 6.92
CA ASP A 191 17.24 11.92 5.73
C ASP A 191 18.41 10.98 6.10
N ALA A 192 18.48 9.82 5.46
CA ALA A 192 19.46 8.78 5.79
C ALA A 192 20.91 9.11 5.35
N HIS A 193 21.12 10.15 4.54
CA HIS A 193 22.43 10.61 4.08
C HIS A 193 22.93 11.85 4.82
N THR A 194 22.02 12.74 5.23
CA THR A 194 22.38 14.03 5.84
C THR A 194 22.00 14.15 7.31
N GLY A 195 21.04 13.36 7.80
CA GLY A 195 20.46 13.49 9.13
C GLY A 195 19.48 14.65 9.25
N GLU A 196 19.09 15.28 8.14
CA GLU A 196 18.15 16.40 8.14
C GLU A 196 16.74 15.94 8.55
N LYS A 197 16.10 16.75 9.40
CA LYS A 197 14.71 16.56 9.83
C LYS A 197 13.76 17.02 8.71
N ILE A 198 12.95 16.10 8.20
CA ILE A 198 11.90 16.39 7.21
C ILE A 198 10.58 16.48 7.96
N TRP A 199 9.94 17.65 7.91
CA TRP A 199 8.73 17.97 8.67
C TRP A 199 7.44 17.61 7.92
N SER A 200 6.38 17.31 8.66
CA SER A 200 5.03 17.20 8.10
C SER A 200 4.59 18.55 7.50
N LYS A 201 3.77 18.49 6.45
CA LYS A 201 3.28 19.67 5.73
C LYS A 201 2.20 20.38 6.52
#